data_AF-A0A336LPI0-F1
#
_entry.id   AF-A0A336LPI0-F1
#
_cell.length_a   1.000
_cell.length_b   1.000
_cell.length_c   1.000
_cell.angle_alpha   90.00
_cell.angle_beta   90.00
_cell.angle_gamma   90.00
#
_symmetry.space_group_name_H-M   'P 1'
#
loop_
_entity.id
_entity.type
_entity.pdbx_description
1 polymer ?
#
loop_
_entity_poly.entity_id
_entity_poly.type
_entity_poly.pdbx_seq_one_letter_code
_entity_poly.pdbx_strand_id
1 'polypeptide(L)'
;MLKLFTKALLNSQSNLITRNLSVNSKNLICRDFIISKCFVVNIRQNSSRTLKYLTERTMVGESEPKKSKTEVVIGTHDGVFHCDEILACFMLQQLPEYENAKILRTRDLTKLNECDIVVDVGSVFDVEKKRFDHHQREFKETMSSLKPEMGSEFDIRLSSAGLIYCYYGETVIKTLVNKFTGTEPDMKCLKTVYKKLYESFIREIDAIDNGVPMFDGEPRWTISTNLSSRVSHFNQTWNSKENFDAQAQFEKAKELVGGEFVDKIRYYTEVWWAARALVQTALKNRFNIHKSGEILELTEFCPWKQHLAELEKELELEGIAKYVLYKNSENDWRAICVPKTPDSFVCRKFLHKDWRGIRDSELEKISGIKDINFCHATGFIGGAKTREAALEMAVKSLEGNYQD
;
A
#
# COMPACT_ATOMS: atom_id res chain seq x y z
N MET A 1 -18.03 46.04 -8.07
CA MET A 1 -17.42 45.16 -9.06
C MET A 1 -17.05 43.82 -8.39
N LEU A 2 -17.91 42.99 -7.78
CA LEU A 2 -19.23 42.42 -8.10
C LEU A 2 -19.63 42.32 -9.58
N LYS A 3 -19.88 41.07 -10.00
CA LYS A 3 -20.45 40.55 -11.27
C LYS A 3 -19.47 40.43 -12.44
N LEU A 4 -18.81 39.29 -12.55
CA LEU A 4 -18.30 38.76 -13.84
C LEU A 4 -17.93 37.26 -13.69
N PHE A 5 -18.89 36.39 -13.37
CA PHE A 5 -18.80 34.95 -13.63
C PHE A 5 -20.20 34.34 -13.67
N THR A 6 -20.90 34.55 -14.79
CA THR A 6 -22.15 33.85 -15.09
C THR A 6 -22.36 33.81 -16.61
N LYS A 7 -21.79 32.80 -17.28
CA LYS A 7 -22.29 32.18 -18.54
C LYS A 7 -21.26 31.20 -19.10
N ALA A 8 -21.26 29.96 -18.61
CA ALA A 8 -20.75 28.80 -19.33
C ALA A 8 -21.13 27.51 -18.57
N LEU A 9 -22.44 27.27 -18.40
CA LEU A 9 -22.98 25.98 -17.94
C LEU A 9 -24.46 25.98 -18.30
N LEU A 10 -24.76 25.62 -19.54
CA LEU A 10 -26.04 25.17 -20.07
C LEU A 10 -25.85 24.94 -21.58
N ASN A 11 -25.69 23.67 -21.96
CA ASN A 11 -25.97 23.04 -23.26
C ASN A 11 -24.89 22.04 -23.69
N SER A 12 -25.08 20.77 -23.31
CA SER A 12 -25.06 19.65 -24.28
C SER A 12 -25.26 18.31 -23.55
N GLN A 13 -26.53 17.94 -23.37
CA GLN A 13 -26.89 16.54 -23.24
C GLN A 13 -27.00 15.90 -24.63
N SER A 14 -26.76 14.59 -24.66
CA SER A 14 -27.14 13.59 -25.67
C SER A 14 -26.44 13.64 -27.04
N ASN A 15 -25.58 12.64 -27.30
CA ASN A 15 -25.78 11.69 -28.39
C ASN A 15 -24.75 10.55 -28.30
N LEU A 16 -25.19 9.41 -27.76
CA LEU A 16 -24.53 8.11 -27.92
C LEU A 16 -24.73 7.66 -29.37
N ILE A 17 -23.64 7.51 -30.12
CA ILE A 17 -23.64 6.84 -31.43
C ILE A 17 -22.93 5.50 -31.26
N THR A 18 -23.72 4.42 -31.29
CA THR A 18 -23.26 3.05 -31.44
C THR A 18 -22.75 2.83 -32.86
N ARG A 19 -21.46 2.49 -33.02
CA ARG A 19 -20.91 2.01 -34.31
C ARG A 19 -20.78 0.49 -34.27
N ASN A 20 -21.63 -0.17 -35.05
CA ASN A 20 -21.50 -1.58 -35.40
C ASN A 20 -20.40 -1.74 -36.46
N LEU A 21 -19.36 -2.53 -36.15
CA LEU A 21 -18.37 -2.98 -37.12
C LEU A 21 -18.75 -4.38 -37.60
N SER A 22 -19.05 -4.47 -38.89
CA SER A 22 -19.22 -5.71 -39.66
C SER A 22 -17.85 -6.07 -40.26
N VAL A 23 -17.39 -7.31 -40.04
CA VAL A 23 -16.19 -7.86 -40.69
C VAL A 23 -16.63 -9.06 -41.54
N ASN A 24 -16.29 -8.98 -42.82
CA ASN A 24 -16.65 -9.93 -43.87
C ASN A 24 -15.46 -10.89 -44.09
N SER A 25 -15.65 -12.20 -43.97
CA SER A 25 -14.60 -13.20 -44.12
C SER A 25 -14.73 -13.95 -45.46
N LYS A 26 -13.76 -13.77 -46.36
CA LYS A 26 -13.52 -14.70 -47.48
C LYS A 26 -12.01 -14.92 -47.71
N ASN A 27 -11.66 -16.20 -47.76
CA ASN A 27 -10.45 -16.85 -48.32
C ASN A 27 -9.12 -16.67 -47.57
N LEU A 28 -8.61 -17.76 -46.96
CA LEU A 28 -7.54 -18.60 -47.54
C LEU A 28 -7.16 -19.79 -46.61
N ILE A 29 -7.35 -21.00 -47.15
CA ILE A 29 -6.50 -22.22 -47.14
C ILE A 29 -5.86 -22.71 -45.82
N CYS A 30 -6.32 -23.90 -45.39
CA CYS A 30 -5.80 -24.75 -44.32
C CYS A 30 -4.37 -25.25 -44.54
N ARG A 31 -3.58 -25.23 -43.45
CA ARG A 31 -2.61 -26.27 -43.08
C ARG A 31 -2.70 -26.50 -41.57
N ASP A 32 -3.33 -27.61 -41.21
CA ASP A 32 -3.03 -28.55 -40.12
C ASP A 32 -2.32 -28.08 -38.83
N PHE A 33 -3.03 -28.27 -37.71
CA PHE A 33 -2.69 -29.12 -36.53
C PHE A 33 -2.87 -28.49 -35.12
N ILE A 34 -3.57 -29.26 -34.28
CA ILE A 34 -3.63 -29.33 -32.79
C ILE A 34 -4.52 -28.36 -31.98
N ILE A 35 -5.79 -28.76 -31.87
CA ILE A 35 -6.67 -28.94 -30.68
C ILE A 35 -6.18 -28.40 -29.32
N SER A 36 -6.95 -27.49 -28.69
CA SER A 36 -7.65 -27.77 -27.41
C SER A 36 -8.76 -26.74 -27.10
N LYS A 37 -9.80 -27.23 -26.45
CA LYS A 37 -11.20 -26.76 -26.41
C LYS A 37 -11.43 -25.53 -25.52
N CYS A 38 -12.09 -24.50 -26.06
CA CYS A 38 -12.93 -23.55 -25.31
C CYS A 38 -14.40 -23.86 -25.62
N PHE A 39 -15.20 -24.18 -24.59
CA PHE A 39 -16.63 -24.38 -24.71
C PHE A 39 -17.35 -23.02 -24.83
N VAL A 40 -17.95 -22.78 -25.98
CA VAL A 40 -18.90 -21.68 -26.22
C VAL A 40 -20.28 -22.15 -25.79
N VAL A 41 -20.90 -21.38 -24.90
CA VAL A 41 -22.30 -21.49 -24.48
C VAL A 41 -23.21 -21.20 -25.68
N ASN A 42 -24.05 -22.16 -26.06
CA ASN A 42 -24.99 -22.01 -27.16
C ASN A 42 -26.41 -21.78 -26.60
N ILE A 43 -26.96 -20.60 -26.86
CA ILE A 43 -28.33 -20.21 -26.51
C ILE A 43 -29.27 -20.80 -27.56
N ARG A 44 -30.23 -21.63 -27.16
CA ARG A 44 -31.43 -21.94 -27.96
C ARG A 44 -32.68 -21.86 -27.09
N GLN A 45 -33.65 -21.08 -27.57
CA GLN A 45 -34.99 -20.92 -27.01
C GLN A 45 -35.92 -22.06 -27.44
N ASN A 46 -36.91 -22.29 -26.55
CA ASN A 46 -38.24 -22.87 -26.74
C ASN A 46 -38.39 -24.36 -27.06
N SER A 47 -39.00 -25.10 -26.12
CA SER A 47 -40.41 -25.51 -26.30
C SER A 47 -40.98 -26.13 -25.02
N SER A 48 -42.26 -25.81 -24.80
CA SER A 48 -43.16 -26.31 -23.76
C SER A 48 -43.25 -27.83 -23.74
N ARG A 49 -43.13 -28.44 -22.57
CA ARG A 49 -43.78 -29.72 -22.25
C ARG A 49 -43.89 -29.92 -20.74
N THR A 50 -45.13 -29.87 -20.29
CA THR A 50 -45.64 -30.24 -18.98
C THR A 50 -45.23 -31.67 -18.61
N LEU A 51 -44.56 -31.86 -17.48
CA LEU A 51 -44.43 -33.16 -16.83
C LEU A 51 -44.79 -33.02 -15.35
N LYS A 52 -45.99 -33.50 -15.01
CA LYS A 52 -46.42 -33.76 -13.63
C LYS A 52 -45.69 -35.01 -13.16
N TYR A 53 -44.88 -34.91 -12.10
CA TYR A 53 -44.56 -36.06 -11.27
C TYR A 53 -44.60 -35.71 -9.77
N LEU A 54 -45.39 -36.56 -9.11
CA LEU A 54 -45.58 -36.90 -7.72
C LEU A 54 -44.85 -36.10 -6.62
N THR A 55 -45.68 -35.67 -5.69
CA THR A 55 -45.40 -35.25 -4.32
C THR A 55 -44.69 -36.34 -3.52
N GLU A 56 -43.46 -36.07 -3.10
CA GLU A 56 -42.88 -36.65 -1.88
C GLU A 56 -42.90 -35.58 -0.79
N ARG A 57 -43.66 -35.85 0.27
CA ARG A 57 -43.66 -35.07 1.51
C ARG A 57 -42.31 -35.28 2.20
N THR A 58 -41.39 -34.35 2.03
CA THR A 58 -40.27 -34.20 2.96
C THR A 58 -40.81 -33.49 4.21
N MET A 59 -40.71 -34.17 5.35
CA MET A 59 -41.09 -33.59 6.63
C MET A 59 -40.23 -32.35 6.90
N VAL A 60 -40.90 -31.22 7.10
CA VAL A 60 -40.31 -29.99 7.61
C VAL A 60 -39.86 -30.29 9.03
N GLY A 61 -38.56 -30.51 9.21
CA GLY A 61 -37.96 -30.42 10.54
C GLY A 61 -38.17 -28.99 11.02
N GLU A 62 -38.76 -28.84 12.20
CA GLU A 62 -38.85 -27.56 12.89
C GLU A 62 -37.46 -26.95 12.97
N SER A 63 -37.24 -25.88 12.21
CA SER A 63 -36.06 -25.05 12.37
C SER A 63 -36.14 -24.45 13.78
N GLU A 64 -35.18 -24.77 14.63
CA GLU A 64 -34.95 -24.04 15.87
C GLU A 64 -35.03 -22.52 15.59
N PRO A 65 -35.63 -21.73 16.50
CA PRO A 65 -35.69 -20.29 16.30
C PRO A 65 -34.27 -19.77 16.16
N LYS A 66 -33.90 -19.29 14.96
CA LYS A 66 -32.68 -18.52 14.76
C LYS A 66 -32.70 -17.43 15.82
N LYS A 67 -31.84 -17.54 16.84
CA LYS A 67 -31.59 -16.45 17.79
C LYS A 67 -31.40 -15.20 16.93
N SER A 68 -32.25 -14.20 17.15
CA SER A 68 -32.00 -12.83 16.70
C SER A 68 -30.53 -12.56 16.98
N LYS A 69 -29.72 -12.36 15.93
CA LYS A 69 -28.32 -11.95 16.11
C LYS A 69 -28.43 -10.62 16.84
N THR A 70 -28.14 -10.63 18.14
CA THR A 70 -27.88 -9.40 18.88
C THR A 70 -26.87 -8.62 18.07
N GLU A 71 -27.20 -7.36 17.81
CA GLU A 71 -26.37 -6.48 17.02
C GLU A 71 -24.99 -6.39 17.66
N VAL A 72 -23.93 -6.68 16.88
CA VAL A 72 -22.56 -6.66 17.38
C VAL A 72 -22.14 -5.21 17.62
N VAL A 73 -21.48 -4.93 18.74
CA VAL A 73 -21.10 -3.57 19.15
C VAL A 73 -19.60 -3.46 19.42
N ILE A 74 -18.96 -2.48 18.78
CA ILE A 74 -17.59 -2.03 19.07
C ILE A 74 -17.69 -0.82 20.00
N GLY A 75 -17.15 -0.92 21.22
CA GLY A 75 -17.05 0.20 22.16
C GLY A 75 -15.75 0.99 21.98
N THR A 76 -15.84 2.32 22.03
CA THR A 76 -14.68 3.23 22.10
C THR A 76 -15.05 4.52 22.85
N HIS A 77 -14.10 5.43 23.08
CA HIS A 77 -14.37 6.65 23.83
C HIS A 77 -15.16 7.71 23.03
N ASP A 78 -15.83 8.60 23.75
CA ASP A 78 -16.58 9.75 23.22
C ASP A 78 -15.79 11.08 23.24
N GLY A 79 -14.46 11.00 23.36
CA GLY A 79 -13.57 12.18 23.40
C GLY A 79 -13.23 12.78 22.04
N VAL A 80 -12.14 13.55 22.06
CA VAL A 80 -11.43 13.99 20.85
C VAL A 80 -11.08 12.77 20.03
N PHE A 81 -11.25 12.85 18.72
CA PHE A 81 -10.93 11.76 17.81
C PHE A 81 -9.41 11.65 17.68
N HIS A 82 -8.90 10.46 17.94
CA HIS A 82 -7.54 10.07 17.63
C HIS A 82 -7.54 9.24 16.34
N CYS A 83 -6.37 8.95 15.80
CA CYS A 83 -6.29 8.15 14.58
C CYS A 83 -6.39 6.66 14.89
N ASP A 84 -5.99 6.26 16.09
CA ASP A 84 -5.81 4.87 16.45
C ASP A 84 -7.15 4.17 16.72
N GLU A 85 -8.06 4.75 17.50
CA GLU A 85 -9.39 4.19 17.75
C GLU A 85 -10.25 4.17 16.48
N ILE A 86 -10.09 5.19 15.63
CA ILE A 86 -10.73 5.23 14.33
C ILE A 86 -10.22 4.09 13.42
N LEU A 87 -8.91 3.91 13.32
CA LEU A 87 -8.33 2.84 12.51
C LEU A 87 -8.68 1.46 13.09
N ALA A 88 -8.66 1.30 14.41
CA ALA A 88 -9.07 0.08 15.11
C ALA A 88 -10.51 -0.30 14.75
N CYS A 89 -11.45 0.65 14.83
CA CYS A 89 -12.84 0.45 14.43
C CYS A 89 -12.96 0.07 12.95
N PHE A 90 -12.24 0.77 12.06
CA PHE A 90 -12.25 0.45 10.63
C PHE A 90 -11.77 -0.97 10.35
N MET A 91 -10.64 -1.37 10.94
CA MET A 91 -10.04 -2.70 10.76
C MET A 91 -10.99 -3.80 11.22
N LEU A 92 -11.59 -3.65 12.40
CA LEU A 92 -12.57 -4.61 12.92
C LEU A 92 -13.74 -4.78 11.97
N GLN A 93 -14.30 -3.68 11.44
CA GLN A 93 -15.41 -3.71 10.48
C GLN A 93 -15.04 -4.34 9.12
N GLN A 94 -13.78 -4.68 8.86
CA GLN A 94 -13.43 -5.49 7.68
C GLN A 94 -13.63 -6.99 7.92
N LEU A 95 -13.77 -7.42 9.18
CA LEU A 95 -13.91 -8.83 9.53
C LEU A 95 -15.39 -9.25 9.48
N PRO A 96 -15.71 -10.48 9.02
CA PRO A 96 -17.10 -10.96 8.93
C PRO A 96 -17.87 -10.92 10.27
N GLU A 97 -17.15 -11.03 11.39
CA GLU A 97 -17.69 -10.95 12.75
C GLU A 97 -18.27 -9.56 13.07
N TYR A 98 -17.62 -8.49 12.58
CA TYR A 98 -17.93 -7.10 12.92
C TYR A 98 -18.31 -6.25 11.70
N GLU A 99 -18.50 -6.84 10.52
CA GLU A 99 -18.79 -6.12 9.27
C GLU A 99 -19.96 -5.12 9.41
N ASN A 100 -20.99 -5.51 10.16
CA ASN A 100 -22.17 -4.69 10.43
C ASN A 100 -22.22 -4.21 11.89
N ALA A 101 -21.10 -4.23 12.61
CA ALA A 101 -21.08 -3.84 14.00
C ALA A 101 -21.33 -2.33 14.16
N LYS A 102 -22.15 -1.97 15.13
CA LYS A 102 -22.33 -0.56 15.53
C LYS A 102 -21.14 -0.10 16.36
N ILE A 103 -20.77 1.16 16.18
CA ILE A 103 -19.75 1.80 17.01
C ILE A 103 -20.46 2.58 18.11
N LEU A 104 -20.27 2.16 19.36
CA LEU A 104 -20.74 2.85 20.55
C LEU A 104 -19.59 3.70 21.11
N ARG A 105 -19.76 5.02 21.07
CA ARG A 105 -18.80 5.98 21.64
C ARG A 105 -19.25 6.41 23.02
N THR A 106 -18.55 6.00 24.08
CA THR A 106 -18.87 6.31 25.48
C THR A 106 -17.70 6.03 26.42
N ARG A 107 -17.69 6.65 27.60
CA ARG A 107 -16.84 6.28 28.74
C ARG A 107 -17.59 5.57 29.88
N ASP A 108 -18.86 5.28 29.68
CA ASP A 108 -19.69 4.55 30.64
C ASP A 108 -19.28 3.07 30.68
N LEU A 109 -18.59 2.66 31.75
CA LEU A 109 -18.10 1.30 31.93
C LEU A 109 -19.22 0.24 31.89
N THR A 110 -20.43 0.58 32.36
CA THR A 110 -21.56 -0.36 32.31
C THR A 110 -21.92 -0.68 30.87
N LYS A 111 -21.99 0.34 30.01
CA LYS A 111 -22.26 0.15 28.57
C LYS A 111 -21.09 -0.52 27.85
N LEU A 112 -19.86 -0.16 28.19
CA LEU A 112 -18.67 -0.79 27.61
C LEU A 112 -18.55 -2.28 27.96
N ASN A 113 -19.05 -2.69 29.12
CA ASN A 113 -19.08 -4.10 29.51
C ASN A 113 -20.10 -4.93 28.69
N GLU A 114 -21.08 -4.28 28.06
CA GLU A 114 -22.05 -4.93 27.17
C GLU A 114 -21.53 -5.05 25.72
N CYS A 115 -20.47 -4.32 25.35
CA CYS A 115 -19.88 -4.39 24.01
C CYS A 115 -19.13 -5.71 23.78
N ASP A 116 -19.23 -6.23 22.55
CA ASP A 116 -18.54 -7.45 22.10
C ASP A 116 -17.01 -7.27 22.05
N ILE A 117 -16.55 -6.06 21.74
CA ILE A 117 -15.14 -5.68 21.72
C ILE A 117 -15.01 -4.20 22.10
N VAL A 118 -13.97 -3.86 22.84
CA VAL A 118 -13.71 -2.47 23.26
C VAL A 118 -12.28 -2.09 22.91
N VAL A 119 -12.13 -0.90 22.32
CA VAL A 119 -10.84 -0.33 21.91
C VAL A 119 -10.69 1.08 22.50
N ASP A 120 -9.49 1.42 22.90
CA ASP A 120 -9.08 2.77 23.32
C ASP A 120 -9.84 3.36 24.53
N VAL A 121 -10.48 2.50 25.32
CA VAL A 121 -11.21 2.89 26.52
C VAL A 121 -11.39 1.73 27.48
N GLY A 122 -11.55 2.05 28.78
CA GLY A 122 -11.88 1.08 29.84
C GLY A 122 -10.68 0.66 30.69
N SER A 123 -9.47 1.09 30.35
CA SER A 123 -8.21 0.82 31.03
C SER A 123 -7.92 -0.67 31.22
N VAL A 124 -8.28 -1.50 30.23
CA VAL A 124 -7.97 -2.95 30.22
C VAL A 124 -7.42 -3.40 28.87
N PHE A 125 -6.27 -4.09 28.91
CA PHE A 125 -5.77 -4.93 27.81
C PHE A 125 -5.96 -6.40 28.20
N ASP A 126 -6.83 -7.10 27.50
CA ASP A 126 -7.13 -8.51 27.69
C ASP A 126 -7.68 -9.08 26.37
N VAL A 127 -6.88 -9.91 25.70
CA VAL A 127 -7.20 -10.47 24.38
C VAL A 127 -8.42 -11.40 24.46
N GLU A 128 -8.52 -12.22 25.51
CA GLU A 128 -9.62 -13.17 25.68
C GLU A 128 -10.95 -12.43 25.93
N LYS A 129 -10.91 -11.35 26.71
CA LYS A 129 -12.06 -10.48 26.95
C LYS A 129 -12.30 -9.46 25.83
N LYS A 130 -11.49 -9.46 24.77
CA LYS A 130 -11.57 -8.50 23.65
C LYS A 130 -11.55 -7.04 24.15
N ARG A 131 -10.64 -6.74 25.05
CA ARG A 131 -10.38 -5.39 25.57
C ARG A 131 -9.00 -4.97 25.09
N PHE A 132 -8.95 -3.95 24.25
CA PHE A 132 -7.74 -3.51 23.57
C PHE A 132 -7.48 -2.05 23.86
N ASP A 133 -7.33 -1.71 25.15
CA ASP A 133 -6.91 -0.39 25.61
C ASP A 133 -5.43 -0.42 26.06
N HIS A 134 -4.69 0.64 25.80
CA HIS A 134 -3.26 0.79 26.06
C HIS A 134 -2.93 1.84 27.15
N HIS A 135 -3.94 2.52 27.70
CA HIS A 135 -3.77 3.65 28.63
C HIS A 135 -3.23 3.29 30.03
N GLN A 136 -3.06 2.01 30.34
CA GLN A 136 -2.63 1.58 31.67
C GLN A 136 -1.16 1.96 31.91
N ARG A 137 -0.83 2.38 33.13
CA ARG A 137 0.55 2.71 33.51
C ARG A 137 1.49 1.51 33.32
N GLU A 138 0.98 0.32 33.55
CA GLU A 138 1.70 -0.95 33.47
C GLU A 138 1.80 -1.49 32.04
N PHE A 139 1.01 -0.96 31.09
CA PHE A 139 1.03 -1.43 29.71
C PHE A 139 2.31 -0.99 29.00
N LYS A 140 3.08 -1.97 28.53
CA LYS A 140 4.40 -1.82 27.91
C LYS A 140 4.58 -2.69 26.68
N GLU A 141 3.51 -3.29 26.17
CA GLU A 141 3.59 -4.21 25.04
C GLU A 141 3.89 -3.45 23.73
N THR A 142 4.76 -4.04 22.93
CA THR A 142 5.20 -3.56 21.62
C THR A 142 4.93 -4.64 20.58
N MET A 143 5.09 -4.33 19.29
CA MET A 143 5.00 -5.38 18.28
C MET A 143 6.10 -6.44 18.48
N SER A 144 7.31 -6.04 18.87
CA SER A 144 8.40 -6.99 19.17
C SER A 144 8.15 -7.86 20.40
N SER A 145 7.41 -7.40 21.42
CA SER A 145 7.08 -8.24 22.59
C SER A 145 5.97 -9.25 22.28
N LEU A 146 4.93 -8.84 21.54
CA LEU A 146 3.77 -9.68 21.23
C LEU A 146 3.96 -10.56 19.99
N LYS A 147 4.82 -10.15 19.05
CA LYS A 147 5.17 -10.86 17.80
C LYS A 147 6.69 -10.92 17.61
N PRO A 148 7.44 -11.66 18.45
CA PRO A 148 8.90 -11.74 18.35
C PRO A 148 9.41 -12.17 16.97
N GLU A 149 8.62 -12.92 16.21
CA GLU A 149 8.92 -13.32 14.84
C GLU A 149 9.02 -12.16 13.84
N MET A 150 8.49 -10.97 14.17
CA MET A 150 8.59 -9.78 13.32
C MET A 150 9.95 -9.08 13.41
N GLY A 151 10.76 -9.40 14.42
CA GLY A 151 12.04 -8.76 14.70
C GLY A 151 12.03 -7.94 15.99
N SER A 152 13.19 -7.42 16.36
CA SER A 152 13.42 -6.69 17.61
C SER A 152 13.43 -5.16 17.45
N GLU A 153 13.29 -4.69 16.21
CA GLU A 153 13.32 -3.27 15.83
C GLU A 153 11.98 -2.53 16.02
N PHE A 154 10.94 -3.20 16.52
CA PHE A 154 9.60 -2.64 16.70
C PHE A 154 9.27 -2.48 18.19
N ASP A 155 9.99 -1.56 18.82
CA ASP A 155 10.00 -1.27 20.25
C ASP A 155 9.05 -0.13 20.67
N ILE A 156 8.28 0.42 19.73
CA ILE A 156 7.22 1.39 20.02
C ILE A 156 6.05 0.67 20.71
N ARG A 157 5.59 1.22 21.83
CA ARG A 157 4.41 0.73 22.54
C ARG A 157 3.20 0.81 21.62
N LEU A 158 2.37 -0.23 21.59
CA LEU A 158 1.19 -0.27 20.73
C LEU A 158 0.09 0.68 21.25
N SER A 159 -0.58 1.39 20.34
CA SER A 159 -1.90 1.98 20.61
C SER A 159 -3.01 0.95 20.37
N SER A 160 -4.28 1.34 20.50
CA SER A 160 -5.38 0.44 20.21
C SER A 160 -5.43 0.00 18.74
N ALA A 161 -5.02 0.86 17.80
CA ALA A 161 -4.82 0.44 16.40
C ALA A 161 -3.72 -0.63 16.28
N GLY A 162 -2.56 -0.41 16.92
CA GLY A 162 -1.45 -1.36 16.93
C GLY A 162 -1.84 -2.71 17.52
N LEU A 163 -2.62 -2.71 18.60
CA LEU A 163 -3.17 -3.93 19.21
C LEU A 163 -4.12 -4.68 18.27
N ILE A 164 -5.09 -3.99 17.67
CA ILE A 164 -6.00 -4.63 16.71
C ILE A 164 -5.21 -5.16 15.51
N TYR A 165 -4.23 -4.40 15.02
CA TYR A 165 -3.36 -4.84 13.94
C TYR A 165 -2.53 -6.09 14.32
N CYS A 166 -1.98 -6.13 15.54
CA CYS A 166 -1.21 -7.26 16.06
C CYS A 166 -2.01 -8.58 16.05
N TYR A 167 -3.27 -8.54 16.45
CA TYR A 167 -4.10 -9.75 16.60
C TYR A 167 -4.95 -10.07 15.36
N TYR A 168 -5.37 -9.06 14.60
CA TYR A 168 -6.31 -9.22 13.48
C TYR A 168 -5.74 -8.77 12.12
N GLY A 169 -4.60 -8.08 12.08
CA GLY A 169 -4.09 -7.41 10.88
C GLY A 169 -3.87 -8.33 9.68
N GLU A 170 -3.36 -9.55 9.88
CA GLU A 170 -3.23 -10.53 8.78
C GLU A 170 -4.57 -10.94 8.20
N THR A 171 -5.59 -11.16 9.05
CA THR A 171 -6.95 -11.49 8.61
C THR A 171 -7.57 -10.30 7.88
N VAL A 172 -7.41 -9.08 8.40
CA VAL A 172 -7.87 -7.85 7.75
C VAL A 172 -7.24 -7.68 6.37
N ILE A 173 -5.92 -7.87 6.24
CA ILE A 173 -5.22 -7.80 4.96
C ILE A 173 -5.77 -8.85 3.99
N LYS A 174 -5.89 -10.11 4.42
CA LYS A 174 -6.46 -11.17 3.57
C LYS A 174 -7.85 -10.83 3.08
N THR A 175 -8.73 -10.38 3.98
CA THR A 175 -10.12 -10.03 3.65
C THR A 175 -10.18 -8.88 2.65
N LEU A 176 -9.40 -7.82 2.87
CA LEU A 176 -9.34 -6.68 1.96
C LEU A 176 -8.77 -7.07 0.59
N VAL A 177 -7.67 -7.82 0.56
CA VAL A 177 -7.05 -8.29 -0.70
C VAL A 177 -8.03 -9.13 -1.50
N ASN A 178 -8.65 -10.13 -0.87
CA ASN A 178 -9.66 -10.96 -1.52
C ASN A 178 -10.84 -10.13 -2.04
N LYS A 179 -11.23 -9.05 -1.33
CA LYS A 179 -12.31 -8.15 -1.76
C LYS A 179 -11.98 -7.38 -3.05
N PHE A 180 -10.72 -6.98 -3.27
CA PHE A 180 -10.35 -6.21 -4.47
C PHE A 180 -9.69 -7.03 -5.59
N THR A 181 -9.08 -8.19 -5.30
CA THR A 181 -8.48 -9.08 -6.34
C THR A 181 -9.32 -10.31 -6.66
N GLY A 182 -10.24 -10.71 -5.77
CA GLY A 182 -10.96 -11.98 -5.85
C GLY A 182 -10.15 -13.21 -5.40
N THR A 183 -8.94 -13.02 -4.87
CA THR A 183 -8.07 -14.09 -4.36
C THR A 183 -7.33 -13.69 -3.09
N GLU A 184 -7.01 -14.65 -2.23
CA GLU A 184 -6.13 -14.38 -1.09
C GLU A 184 -4.66 -14.21 -1.52
N PRO A 185 -3.89 -13.35 -0.82
CA PRO A 185 -2.46 -13.25 -1.06
C PRO A 185 -1.77 -14.54 -0.63
N ASP A 186 -0.69 -14.92 -1.33
CA ASP A 186 0.15 -16.02 -0.88
C ASP A 186 0.77 -15.72 0.50
N MET A 187 1.15 -16.77 1.24
CA MET A 187 1.62 -16.62 2.62
C MET A 187 2.88 -15.74 2.73
N LYS A 188 3.79 -15.79 1.75
CA LYS A 188 5.02 -14.99 1.77
C LYS A 188 4.71 -13.52 1.50
N CYS A 189 3.84 -13.24 0.53
CA CYS A 189 3.29 -11.90 0.30
C CYS A 189 2.65 -11.35 1.58
N LEU A 190 1.72 -12.11 2.17
CA LEU A 190 1.00 -11.69 3.36
C LEU A 190 1.93 -11.32 4.51
N LYS A 191 2.88 -12.20 4.89
CA LYS A 191 3.81 -11.92 6.00
C LYS A 191 4.70 -10.72 5.71
N THR A 192 5.16 -10.57 4.47
CA THR A 192 5.99 -9.42 4.08
C THR A 192 5.20 -8.12 4.13
N VAL A 193 4.00 -8.11 3.55
CA VAL A 193 3.11 -6.94 3.53
C VAL A 193 2.66 -6.57 4.94
N TYR A 194 2.34 -7.55 5.79
CA TYR A 194 2.00 -7.33 7.20
C TYR A 194 3.14 -6.61 7.94
N LYS A 195 4.37 -7.11 7.81
CA LYS A 195 5.54 -6.42 8.38
C LYS A 195 5.72 -5.01 7.82
N LYS A 196 5.60 -4.85 6.50
CA LYS A 196 5.80 -3.56 5.83
C LYS A 196 4.75 -2.52 6.23
N LEU A 197 3.49 -2.92 6.33
CA LEU A 197 2.40 -2.05 6.77
C LEU A 197 2.57 -1.63 8.23
N TYR A 198 3.02 -2.53 9.10
CA TYR A 198 3.37 -2.12 10.47
C TYR A 198 4.46 -1.04 10.45
N GLU A 199 5.58 -1.33 9.79
CA GLU A 199 6.76 -0.46 9.72
C GLU A 199 6.46 0.95 9.18
N SER A 200 5.60 1.05 8.16
CA SER A 200 5.40 2.25 7.34
C SER A 200 4.03 2.93 7.49
N PHE A 201 3.15 2.40 8.33
CA PHE A 201 1.81 2.97 8.55
C PHE A 201 1.38 2.86 10.00
N ILE A 202 1.25 1.64 10.56
CA ILE A 202 0.71 1.44 11.90
C ILE A 202 1.64 2.01 12.98
N ARG A 203 2.95 1.80 12.85
CA ARG A 203 3.94 2.29 13.82
C ARG A 203 3.95 3.82 13.95
N GLU A 204 3.63 4.56 12.89
CA GLU A 204 3.49 6.02 12.96
C GLU A 204 2.31 6.40 13.87
N ILE A 205 1.18 5.70 13.71
CA ILE A 205 -0.02 5.92 14.52
C ILE A 205 0.25 5.54 15.98
N ASP A 206 0.88 4.38 16.23
CA ASP A 206 1.32 3.95 17.57
C ASP A 206 2.23 5.00 18.22
N ALA A 207 3.23 5.50 17.48
CA ALA A 207 4.19 6.47 18.01
C ALA A 207 3.54 7.81 18.35
N ILE A 208 2.71 8.36 17.46
CA ILE A 208 2.01 9.63 17.67
C ILE A 208 1.11 9.54 18.90
N ASP A 209 0.32 8.47 18.98
CA ASP A 209 -0.66 8.28 20.04
C ASP A 209 -0.01 8.07 21.42
N ASN A 210 1.10 7.33 21.46
CA ASN A 210 1.89 7.15 22.68
C ASN A 210 2.84 8.33 22.99
N GLY A 211 2.81 9.40 22.21
CA GLY A 211 3.64 10.59 22.42
C GLY A 211 5.14 10.34 22.23
N VAL A 212 5.52 9.38 21.40
CA VAL A 212 6.92 9.07 21.11
C VAL A 212 7.47 10.06 20.08
N PRO A 213 8.56 10.77 20.36
CA PRO A 213 9.16 11.69 19.40
C PRO A 213 9.76 10.92 18.22
N MET A 214 9.72 11.53 17.03
CA MET A 214 10.28 10.94 15.81
C MET A 214 11.81 10.82 15.84
N PHE A 215 12.49 11.68 16.60
CA PHE A 215 13.94 11.68 16.81
C PHE A 215 14.30 12.45 18.08
N ASP A 216 15.54 12.28 18.55
CA ASP A 216 16.06 13.02 19.69
C ASP A 216 16.40 14.49 19.33
N GLY A 217 15.96 15.42 20.17
CA GLY A 217 16.26 16.86 20.04
C GLY A 217 15.22 17.67 19.25
N GLU A 218 15.56 18.92 18.93
CA GLU A 218 14.62 19.87 18.32
C GLU A 218 14.59 19.78 16.79
N PRO A 219 13.39 19.63 16.17
CA PRO A 219 13.25 19.69 14.72
C PRO A 219 13.67 21.03 14.14
N ARG A 220 14.32 21.00 12.97
CA ARG A 220 14.44 22.20 12.12
C ARG A 220 13.10 22.58 11.47
N TRP A 221 12.19 21.63 11.33
CA TRP A 221 10.85 21.78 10.75
C TRP A 221 9.96 20.62 11.20
N THR A 222 8.64 20.79 11.19
CA THR A 222 7.67 19.78 11.64
C THR A 222 6.73 19.35 10.51
N ILE A 223 6.21 18.13 10.59
CA ILE A 223 5.17 17.62 9.69
C ILE A 223 3.81 17.90 10.32
N SER A 224 2.98 18.72 9.67
CA SER A 224 1.63 19.07 10.14
C SER A 224 0.52 18.43 9.31
N THR A 225 0.85 17.47 8.44
CA THR A 225 -0.07 16.88 7.46
C THR A 225 -0.18 15.35 7.55
N ASN A 226 0.34 14.74 8.62
CA ASN A 226 0.20 13.29 8.85
C ASN A 226 -1.26 12.89 9.07
N LEU A 227 -1.54 11.58 9.04
CA LEU A 227 -2.90 11.06 9.09
C LEU A 227 -3.62 11.47 10.39
N SER A 228 -2.95 11.38 11.54
CA SER A 228 -3.50 11.84 12.84
C SER A 228 -3.84 13.34 12.84
N SER A 229 -3.00 14.18 12.21
CA SER A 229 -3.28 15.61 12.05
C SER A 229 -4.53 15.84 11.19
N ARG A 230 -4.72 15.05 10.12
CA ARG A 230 -5.91 15.14 9.27
C ARG A 230 -7.17 14.66 9.97
N VAL A 231 -7.07 13.62 10.79
CA VAL A 231 -8.16 13.16 11.67
C VAL A 231 -8.58 14.27 12.64
N SER A 232 -7.61 15.02 13.18
CA SER A 232 -7.90 16.10 14.12
C SER A 232 -8.85 17.17 13.55
N HIS A 233 -8.84 17.39 12.22
CA HIS A 233 -9.72 18.35 11.55
C HIS A 233 -11.21 17.95 11.57
N PHE A 234 -11.55 16.72 11.94
CA PHE A 234 -12.94 16.29 12.11
C PHE A 234 -13.50 16.58 13.50
N ASN A 235 -12.64 16.93 14.47
CA ASN A 235 -13.07 17.36 15.80
C ASN A 235 -13.76 18.73 15.77
N GLN A 236 -14.61 18.97 16.76
CA GLN A 236 -15.18 20.29 16.96
C GLN A 236 -14.07 21.29 17.28
N THR A 237 -14.02 22.42 16.58
CA THR A 237 -13.07 23.48 16.93
C THR A 237 -13.47 24.12 18.26
N TRP A 238 -12.47 24.46 19.08
CA TRP A 238 -12.68 25.00 20.44
C TRP A 238 -13.54 26.26 20.49
N ASN A 239 -13.60 27.02 19.40
CA ASN A 239 -14.33 28.27 19.26
C ASN A 239 -15.64 28.16 18.48
N SER A 240 -16.04 26.95 18.05
CA SER A 240 -17.31 26.76 17.34
C SER A 240 -18.49 26.88 18.31
N LYS A 241 -19.53 27.59 17.88
CA LYS A 241 -20.82 27.70 18.57
C LYS A 241 -21.92 26.88 17.88
N GLU A 242 -21.58 26.20 16.79
CA GLU A 242 -22.52 25.40 16.00
C GLU A 242 -22.73 24.03 16.64
N ASN A 243 -23.90 23.45 16.40
CA ASN A 243 -24.19 22.07 16.83
C ASN A 243 -23.24 21.11 16.10
N PHE A 244 -22.50 20.30 16.87
CA PHE A 244 -21.53 19.35 16.35
C PHE A 244 -22.10 17.93 16.39
N ASP A 245 -22.27 17.33 15.22
CA ASP A 245 -22.61 15.90 15.10
C ASP A 245 -21.33 15.06 15.14
N ALA A 246 -20.95 14.67 16.36
CA ALA A 246 -19.74 13.91 16.58
C ALA A 246 -19.76 12.53 15.90
N GLN A 247 -20.93 11.90 15.77
CA GLN A 247 -21.02 10.58 15.14
C GLN A 247 -20.83 10.68 13.63
N ALA A 248 -21.49 11.64 12.98
CA ALA A 248 -21.32 11.87 11.54
C ALA A 248 -19.87 12.26 11.19
N GLN A 249 -19.22 13.04 12.05
CA GLN A 249 -17.82 13.43 11.84
C GLN A 249 -16.84 12.27 12.08
N PHE A 250 -17.12 11.39 13.06
CA PHE A 250 -16.36 10.17 13.29
C PHE A 250 -16.41 9.24 12.08
N GLU A 251 -17.59 9.07 11.46
CA GLU A 251 -17.73 8.26 10.23
C GLU A 251 -16.92 8.82 9.05
N LYS A 252 -16.88 10.15 8.86
CA LYS A 252 -16.03 10.77 7.83
C LYS A 252 -14.55 10.59 8.10
N ALA A 253 -14.13 10.71 9.37
CA ALA A 253 -12.74 10.47 9.75
C ALA A 253 -12.36 8.99 9.54
N LYS A 254 -13.26 8.06 9.81
CA LYS A 254 -13.11 6.62 9.52
C LYS A 254 -13.02 6.34 8.03
N GLU A 255 -13.80 7.01 7.19
CA GLU A 255 -13.67 6.92 5.72
C GLU A 255 -12.29 7.39 5.26
N LEU A 256 -11.78 8.51 5.79
CA LEU A 256 -10.45 9.02 5.49
C LEU A 256 -9.35 8.01 5.83
N VAL A 257 -9.33 7.57 7.08
CA VAL A 257 -8.31 6.66 7.62
C VAL A 257 -8.39 5.29 6.94
N GLY A 258 -9.59 4.77 6.77
CA GLY A 258 -9.84 3.49 6.12
C GLY A 258 -9.46 3.49 4.65
N GLY A 259 -9.76 4.57 3.91
CA GLY A 259 -9.35 4.72 2.52
C GLY A 259 -7.83 4.69 2.37
N GLU A 260 -7.11 5.42 3.22
CA GLU A 260 -5.64 5.44 3.17
C GLU A 260 -5.02 4.09 3.54
N PHE A 261 -5.58 3.39 4.53
CA PHE A 261 -5.13 2.04 4.89
C PHE A 261 -5.36 1.03 3.77
N VAL A 262 -6.52 1.07 3.10
CA VAL A 262 -6.82 0.22 1.94
C VAL A 262 -5.87 0.51 0.78
N ASP A 263 -5.59 1.79 0.48
CA ASP A 263 -4.65 2.18 -0.57
C ASP A 263 -3.23 1.70 -0.27
N LYS A 264 -2.79 1.75 1.00
CA LYS A 264 -1.50 1.20 1.42
C LYS A 264 -1.43 -0.31 1.26
N ILE A 265 -2.46 -1.05 1.69
CA ILE A 265 -2.53 -2.50 1.48
C ILE A 265 -2.42 -2.80 -0.01
N ARG A 266 -3.25 -2.15 -0.82
CA ARG A 266 -3.28 -2.33 -2.28
C ARG A 266 -1.91 -2.08 -2.91
N TYR A 267 -1.28 -0.95 -2.58
CA TYR A 267 0.05 -0.62 -3.06
C TYR A 267 1.07 -1.70 -2.69
N TYR A 268 1.10 -2.14 -1.43
CA TYR A 268 2.09 -3.11 -0.99
C TYR A 268 1.89 -4.50 -1.61
N THR A 269 0.65 -4.91 -1.85
CA THR A 269 0.32 -6.23 -2.42
C THR A 269 0.44 -6.27 -3.94
N GLU A 270 -0.05 -5.25 -4.64
CA GLU A 270 -0.15 -5.27 -6.11
C GLU A 270 1.02 -4.58 -6.82
N VAL A 271 1.68 -3.60 -6.18
CA VAL A 271 2.75 -2.80 -6.81
C VAL A 271 4.11 -3.13 -6.21
N TRP A 272 4.27 -2.91 -4.90
CA TRP A 272 5.57 -3.06 -4.25
C TRP A 272 6.02 -4.51 -4.23
N TRP A 273 5.16 -5.47 -3.84
CA TRP A 273 5.56 -6.88 -3.75
C TRP A 273 5.97 -7.47 -5.11
N ALA A 274 5.24 -7.13 -6.18
CA ALA A 274 5.55 -7.58 -7.54
C ALA A 274 6.97 -7.17 -7.99
N ALA A 275 7.44 -6.00 -7.55
CA ALA A 275 8.78 -5.50 -7.88
C ALA A 275 9.91 -6.42 -7.39
N ARG A 276 9.70 -7.20 -6.32
CA ARG A 276 10.73 -8.06 -5.74
C ARG A 276 11.31 -9.04 -6.75
N ALA A 277 10.45 -9.67 -7.55
CA ALA A 277 10.87 -10.65 -8.56
C ALA A 277 11.74 -10.02 -9.66
N LEU A 278 11.42 -8.77 -10.06
CA LEU A 278 12.20 -8.01 -11.04
C LEU A 278 13.59 -7.68 -10.50
N VAL A 279 13.68 -7.20 -9.26
CA VAL A 279 14.96 -6.88 -8.60
C VAL A 279 15.81 -8.13 -8.41
N GLN A 280 15.21 -9.25 -7.99
CA GLN A 280 15.92 -10.52 -7.86
C GLN A 280 16.47 -11.00 -9.20
N THR A 281 15.71 -10.81 -10.29
CA THR A 281 16.16 -11.16 -11.65
C THR A 281 17.32 -10.26 -12.09
N ALA A 282 17.24 -8.96 -11.85
CA ALA A 282 18.30 -8.01 -12.14
C ALA A 282 19.60 -8.35 -11.38
N LEU A 283 19.49 -8.70 -10.09
CA LEU A 283 20.62 -9.17 -9.28
C LEU A 283 21.26 -10.43 -9.87
N LYS A 284 20.48 -11.43 -10.29
CA LYS A 284 21.01 -12.65 -10.92
C LYS A 284 21.72 -12.36 -12.24
N ASN A 285 21.18 -11.44 -13.04
CA ASN A 285 21.69 -11.10 -14.36
C ASN A 285 22.85 -10.08 -14.35
N ARG A 286 23.24 -9.54 -13.19
CA ARG A 286 24.24 -8.45 -13.07
C ARG A 286 25.54 -8.68 -13.84
N PHE A 287 26.03 -9.91 -13.89
CA PHE A 287 27.27 -10.25 -14.61
C PHE A 287 27.12 -10.24 -16.14
N ASN A 288 25.90 -10.39 -16.65
CA ASN A 288 25.61 -10.22 -18.07
C ASN A 288 25.54 -8.74 -18.47
N ILE A 289 25.32 -7.84 -17.50
CA ILE A 289 25.30 -6.39 -17.71
C ILE A 289 26.70 -5.82 -17.64
N HIS A 290 27.45 -6.14 -16.59
CA HIS A 290 28.83 -5.72 -16.43
C HIS A 290 29.64 -6.75 -15.64
N LYS A 291 30.89 -7.01 -16.06
CA LYS A 291 31.75 -8.05 -15.47
C LYS A 291 32.01 -7.89 -13.97
N SER A 292 31.92 -6.68 -13.42
CA SER A 292 32.10 -6.45 -11.97
C SER A 292 30.88 -6.90 -11.15
N GLY A 293 29.70 -7.04 -11.78
CA GLY A 293 28.44 -7.27 -11.08
C GLY A 293 27.91 -6.06 -10.30
N GLU A 294 28.54 -4.89 -10.42
CA GLU A 294 28.17 -3.68 -9.68
C GLU A 294 27.11 -2.82 -10.40
N ILE A 295 26.72 -3.22 -11.62
CA ILE A 295 25.70 -2.54 -12.43
C ILE A 295 24.54 -3.51 -12.63
N LEU A 296 23.36 -3.11 -12.18
CA LEU A 296 22.12 -3.84 -12.39
C LEU A 296 21.32 -3.20 -13.52
N GLU A 297 20.48 -3.99 -14.18
CA GLU A 297 19.50 -3.47 -15.14
C GLU A 297 18.13 -4.04 -14.81
N LEU A 298 17.15 -3.15 -14.65
CA LEU A 298 15.75 -3.51 -14.53
C LEU A 298 15.12 -3.54 -15.92
N THR A 299 14.33 -4.58 -16.19
CA THR A 299 13.56 -4.70 -17.44
C THR A 299 12.55 -3.58 -17.60
N GLU A 300 12.01 -3.09 -16.48
CA GLU A 300 11.11 -1.96 -16.37
C GLU A 300 11.32 -1.26 -15.03
N PHE A 301 10.95 0.02 -14.94
CA PHE A 301 11.02 0.73 -13.67
C PHE A 301 10.04 0.12 -12.64
N CYS A 302 10.54 -0.15 -11.43
CA CYS A 302 9.74 -0.61 -10.30
C CYS A 302 10.33 -0.07 -8.98
N PRO A 303 9.57 -0.10 -7.86
CA PRO A 303 10.13 0.20 -6.54
C PRO A 303 11.23 -0.81 -6.17
N TRP A 304 12.51 -0.45 -6.33
CA TRP A 304 13.60 -1.41 -6.22
C TRP A 304 14.48 -1.27 -4.97
N LYS A 305 14.61 -0.07 -4.40
CA LYS A 305 15.63 0.24 -3.38
C LYS A 305 15.57 -0.66 -2.15
N GLN A 306 14.37 -0.80 -1.57
CA GLN A 306 14.18 -1.63 -0.39
C GLN A 306 14.36 -3.12 -0.71
N HIS A 307 13.76 -3.61 -1.80
CA HIS A 307 13.94 -5.01 -2.23
C HIS A 307 15.40 -5.33 -2.49
N LEU A 308 16.16 -4.42 -3.08
CA LEU A 308 17.59 -4.60 -3.30
C LEU A 308 18.32 -4.74 -1.97
N ALA A 309 18.07 -3.85 -1.00
CA ALA A 309 18.73 -3.92 0.31
C ALA A 309 18.40 -5.22 1.06
N GLU A 310 17.15 -5.69 1.02
CA GLU A 310 16.73 -6.96 1.63
C GLU A 310 17.36 -8.17 0.93
N LEU A 311 17.30 -8.21 -0.41
CA LEU A 311 17.86 -9.30 -1.21
C LEU A 311 19.38 -9.38 -1.10
N GLU A 312 20.07 -8.24 -1.01
CA GLU A 312 21.51 -8.22 -0.77
C GLU A 312 21.84 -8.86 0.58
N LYS A 313 21.10 -8.55 1.64
CA LYS A 313 21.27 -9.20 2.96
C LYS A 313 20.97 -10.69 2.93
N GLU A 314 19.92 -11.11 2.23
CA GLU A 314 19.55 -12.52 2.08
C GLU A 314 20.58 -13.34 1.30
N LEU A 315 21.34 -12.69 0.42
CA LEU A 315 22.29 -13.33 -0.50
C LEU A 315 23.75 -13.04 -0.16
N GLU A 316 24.03 -12.31 0.92
CA GLU A 316 25.38 -11.86 1.33
C GLU A 316 26.10 -11.04 0.23
N LEU A 317 25.35 -10.11 -0.39
CA LEU A 317 25.80 -9.26 -1.50
C LEU A 317 25.82 -7.76 -1.15
N GLU A 318 25.81 -7.42 0.13
CA GLU A 318 25.68 -6.03 0.58
C GLU A 318 26.76 -5.13 0.00
N GLY A 319 26.30 -4.00 -0.55
CA GLY A 319 27.20 -2.96 -1.04
C GLY A 319 27.82 -3.22 -2.40
N ILE A 320 27.57 -4.37 -3.06
CA ILE A 320 28.11 -4.67 -4.39
C ILE A 320 27.48 -3.75 -5.44
N ALA A 321 26.15 -3.71 -5.55
CA ALA A 321 25.50 -2.89 -6.56
C ALA A 321 25.77 -1.39 -6.31
N LYS A 322 26.23 -0.68 -7.35
CA LYS A 322 26.51 0.77 -7.34
C LYS A 322 25.55 1.54 -8.23
N TYR A 323 25.09 0.95 -9.33
CA TYR A 323 24.18 1.57 -10.27
C TYR A 323 23.05 0.63 -10.67
N VAL A 324 21.89 1.22 -10.96
CA VAL A 324 20.74 0.56 -11.56
C VAL A 324 20.39 1.29 -12.85
N LEU A 325 20.28 0.53 -13.95
CA LEU A 325 19.83 1.01 -15.24
C LEU A 325 18.36 0.65 -15.45
N TYR A 326 17.59 1.56 -16.05
CA TYR A 326 16.23 1.26 -16.49
C TYR A 326 15.78 2.19 -17.61
N LYS A 327 14.85 1.71 -18.42
CA LYS A 327 14.15 2.53 -19.42
C LYS A 327 12.98 3.24 -18.74
N ASN A 328 12.97 4.58 -18.80
CA ASN A 328 11.89 5.40 -18.27
C ASN A 328 10.79 5.62 -19.33
N SER A 329 11.19 5.92 -20.57
CA SER A 329 10.29 6.02 -21.73
C SER A 329 11.07 5.80 -23.03
N GLU A 330 10.43 6.00 -24.18
CA GLU A 330 11.12 5.95 -25.47
C GLU A 330 12.21 7.03 -25.54
N ASN A 331 13.42 6.64 -25.93
CA ASN A 331 14.60 7.51 -25.93
C ASN A 331 14.92 8.15 -24.57
N ASP A 332 14.57 7.47 -23.47
CA ASP A 332 14.83 7.96 -22.11
C ASP A 332 15.27 6.84 -21.18
N TRP A 333 16.58 6.68 -21.07
CA TRP A 333 17.24 5.74 -20.17
C TRP A 333 17.80 6.46 -18.95
N ARG A 334 17.81 5.77 -17.82
CA ARG A 334 18.30 6.27 -16.54
C ARG A 334 19.41 5.39 -16.02
N ALA A 335 20.46 6.03 -15.54
CA ALA A 335 21.44 5.42 -14.64
C ALA A 335 21.28 6.09 -13.28
N ILE A 336 20.77 5.33 -12.30
CA ILE A 336 20.58 5.81 -10.93
C ILE A 336 21.56 5.12 -9.99
N CYS A 337 22.13 5.89 -9.07
CA CYS A 337 23.05 5.39 -8.06
C CYS A 337 22.30 4.62 -6.96
N VAL A 338 22.92 3.55 -6.47
CA VAL A 338 22.40 2.80 -5.32
C VAL A 338 22.72 3.56 -4.03
N PRO A 339 21.71 3.90 -3.20
CA PRO A 339 21.93 4.61 -1.95
C PRO A 339 22.56 3.70 -0.88
N LYS A 340 23.20 4.28 0.14
CA LYS A 340 23.76 3.52 1.28
C LYS A 340 22.68 2.79 2.08
N THR A 341 21.54 3.43 2.28
CA THR A 341 20.29 2.86 2.81
C THR A 341 19.14 3.28 1.90
N PRO A 342 18.00 2.57 1.89
CA PRO A 342 16.90 2.85 0.94
C PRO A 342 16.45 4.32 0.88
N ASP A 343 16.45 5.01 2.02
CA ASP A 343 16.01 6.42 2.15
C ASP A 343 17.15 7.44 2.12
N SER A 344 18.40 6.99 2.01
CA SER A 344 19.56 7.88 2.02
C SER A 344 19.72 8.64 0.70
N PHE A 345 20.04 9.92 0.79
CA PHE A 345 20.53 10.73 -0.33
C PHE A 345 22.02 10.50 -0.62
N VAL A 346 22.74 9.82 0.27
CA VAL A 346 24.14 9.45 0.08
C VAL A 346 24.23 8.14 -0.69
N CYS A 347 24.85 8.20 -1.87
CA CYS A 347 25.04 7.05 -2.74
C CYS A 347 26.27 6.22 -2.35
N ARG A 348 26.27 4.94 -2.72
CA ARG A 348 27.44 4.06 -2.61
C ARG A 348 28.55 4.50 -3.55
N LYS A 349 28.16 5.02 -4.72
CA LYS A 349 29.03 5.72 -5.68
C LYS A 349 28.17 6.68 -6.51
N PHE A 350 28.52 7.97 -6.52
CA PHE A 350 27.85 8.94 -7.37
C PHE A 350 28.39 8.88 -8.79
N LEU A 351 27.66 9.45 -9.74
CA LEU A 351 28.13 9.63 -11.12
C LEU A 351 29.33 10.59 -11.17
N HIS A 352 30.05 10.52 -12.30
CA HIS A 352 31.29 11.24 -12.53
C HIS A 352 31.18 12.73 -12.15
N LYS A 353 32.10 13.19 -11.30
CA LYS A 353 32.08 14.56 -10.74
C LYS A 353 32.01 15.65 -11.81
N ASP A 354 32.72 15.47 -12.92
CA ASP A 354 32.82 16.46 -14.00
C ASP A 354 31.54 16.55 -14.84
N TRP A 355 30.56 15.67 -14.63
CA TRP A 355 29.28 15.68 -15.36
C TRP A 355 28.17 16.35 -14.56
N ARG A 356 28.34 16.50 -13.24
CA ARG A 356 27.25 16.87 -12.33
C ARG A 356 26.73 18.27 -12.64
N GLY A 357 25.43 18.35 -12.93
CA GLY A 357 24.76 19.60 -13.26
C GLY A 357 24.87 20.00 -14.74
N ILE A 358 25.59 19.23 -15.55
CA ILE A 358 25.77 19.47 -17.00
C ILE A 358 24.68 18.72 -17.78
N ARG A 359 24.29 19.26 -18.94
CA ARG A 359 23.22 18.74 -19.79
C ARG A 359 23.60 18.75 -21.27
N ASP A 360 22.85 17.94 -22.02
CA ASP A 360 22.77 17.91 -23.47
C ASP A 360 24.15 17.89 -24.17
N SER A 361 24.35 18.75 -25.18
CA SER A 361 25.56 18.76 -26.01
C SER A 361 26.84 19.05 -25.24
N GLU A 362 26.75 19.81 -24.14
CA GLU A 362 27.89 20.07 -23.27
C GLU A 362 28.30 18.80 -22.51
N LEU A 363 27.31 18.05 -22.00
CA LEU A 363 27.56 16.77 -21.33
C LEU A 363 28.09 15.71 -22.30
N GLU A 364 27.54 15.63 -23.51
CA GLU A 364 28.04 14.74 -24.56
C GLU A 364 29.50 15.05 -24.90
N LYS A 365 29.86 16.34 -25.03
CA LYS A 365 31.23 16.77 -25.30
C LYS A 365 32.20 16.42 -24.17
N ILE A 366 31.84 16.67 -22.91
CA ILE A 366 32.73 16.46 -21.75
C ILE A 366 32.87 14.97 -21.40
N SER A 367 31.78 14.21 -21.50
CA SER A 367 31.79 12.76 -21.20
C SER A 367 32.37 11.91 -22.34
N GLY A 368 32.32 12.42 -23.57
CA GLY A 368 32.61 11.65 -24.77
C GLY A 368 31.65 10.47 -24.99
N ILE A 369 30.46 10.51 -24.37
CA ILE A 369 29.42 9.49 -24.52
C ILE A 369 28.35 10.06 -25.43
N LYS A 370 28.20 9.48 -26.63
CA LYS A 370 27.13 9.89 -27.55
C LYS A 370 25.76 9.62 -26.93
N ASP A 371 24.81 10.52 -27.15
CA ASP A 371 23.40 10.38 -26.72
C ASP A 371 23.15 10.47 -25.21
N ILE A 372 24.16 10.83 -24.42
CA ILE A 372 23.97 11.27 -23.03
C ILE A 372 23.21 12.61 -22.99
N ASN A 373 22.32 12.83 -22.01
CA ASN A 373 21.49 14.05 -22.01
C ASN A 373 21.46 14.83 -20.69
N PHE A 374 21.62 14.21 -19.51
CA PHE A 374 21.80 14.99 -18.28
C PHE A 374 22.50 14.20 -17.18
N CYS A 375 23.10 14.93 -16.23
CA CYS A 375 23.50 14.40 -14.93
C CYS A 375 23.03 15.38 -13.84
N HIS A 376 22.36 14.87 -12.80
CA HIS A 376 21.89 15.72 -11.71
C HIS A 376 23.07 16.43 -11.02
N ALA A 377 22.85 17.62 -10.46
CA ALA A 377 23.89 18.42 -9.81
C ALA A 377 24.59 17.71 -8.63
N THR A 378 23.89 16.81 -7.95
CA THR A 378 24.49 15.97 -6.90
C THR A 378 25.07 14.65 -7.42
N GLY A 379 24.85 14.31 -8.70
CA GLY A 379 25.38 13.10 -9.34
C GLY A 379 24.65 11.81 -8.98
N PHE A 380 23.50 11.83 -8.31
CA PHE A 380 22.79 10.60 -7.92
C PHE A 380 22.05 9.90 -9.08
N ILE A 381 21.80 10.62 -10.18
CA ILE A 381 21.08 10.11 -11.34
C ILE A 381 21.50 10.85 -12.59
N GLY A 382 21.55 10.12 -13.71
CA GLY A 382 21.81 10.64 -15.03
C GLY A 382 20.87 10.05 -16.06
N GLY A 383 20.77 10.72 -17.20
CA GLY A 383 19.94 10.36 -18.32
C GLY A 383 20.72 10.21 -19.62
N ALA A 384 20.24 9.31 -20.47
CA ALA A 384 20.71 9.15 -21.84
C ALA A 384 19.55 8.74 -22.75
N LYS A 385 19.70 8.91 -24.06
CA LYS A 385 18.66 8.51 -25.02
C LYS A 385 18.67 7.01 -25.31
N THR A 386 19.83 6.37 -25.20
CA THR A 386 20.01 4.94 -25.51
C THR A 386 20.43 4.14 -24.27
N ARG A 387 20.18 2.84 -24.31
CA ARG A 387 20.60 1.90 -23.26
C ARG A 387 22.12 1.87 -23.15
N GLU A 388 22.79 1.86 -24.30
CA GLU A 388 24.24 1.79 -24.44
C GLU A 388 24.91 3.00 -23.81
N ALA A 389 24.37 4.20 -24.06
CA ALA A 389 24.88 5.43 -23.46
C ALA A 389 24.67 5.48 -21.94
N ALA A 390 23.53 5.00 -21.43
CA ALA A 390 23.30 4.90 -19.99
C ALA A 390 24.25 3.88 -19.31
N LEU A 391 24.51 2.75 -19.98
CA LEU A 391 25.50 1.77 -19.51
C LEU A 391 26.92 2.35 -19.54
N GLU A 392 27.33 3.03 -20.62
CA GLU A 392 28.64 3.67 -20.71
C GLU A 392 28.82 4.75 -19.63
N MET A 393 27.76 5.51 -19.34
CA MET A 393 27.74 6.48 -18.24
C MET A 393 28.03 5.80 -16.89
N ALA A 394 27.36 4.70 -16.58
CA ALA A 394 27.57 3.95 -15.35
C ALA A 394 28.98 3.34 -15.29
N VAL A 395 29.48 2.77 -16.40
CA VAL A 395 30.82 2.17 -16.49
C VAL A 395 31.92 3.22 -16.26
N LYS A 396 31.91 4.33 -17.00
CA LYS A 396 32.91 5.40 -16.81
C LYS A 396 32.82 6.03 -15.43
N SER A 397 31.62 6.15 -14.86
CA SER A 397 31.47 6.59 -13.47
C SER A 397 32.07 5.58 -12.50
N LEU A 398 31.90 4.28 -12.73
CA LEU A 398 32.45 3.21 -11.92
C LEU A 398 33.99 3.17 -11.96
N GLU A 399 34.60 3.43 -13.10
CA GLU A 399 36.06 3.48 -13.30
C GLU A 399 36.72 4.74 -12.72
N GLY A 400 35.93 5.80 -12.52
CA GLY A 400 36.46 7.06 -12.00
C GLY A 400 36.98 6.96 -10.56
N ASN A 401 38.21 7.45 -10.37
CA ASN A 401 38.89 7.57 -9.08
C ASN A 401 38.66 8.94 -8.45
N TYR A 402 37.40 9.25 -8.14
CA TYR A 402 37.03 10.40 -7.31
C TYR A 402 36.40 9.88 -6.02
N GLN A 403 36.74 10.52 -4.90
CA GLN A 403 36.07 10.33 -3.62
C GLN A 403 35.02 11.42 -3.47
N ASP A 404 33.85 11.04 -2.94
CA ASP A 404 32.73 11.92 -2.60
C ASP A 404 32.50 11.95 -1.09
#